data_AF-A0A2T2Z078-F1
#
_entry.id   AF-A0A2T2Z078-F1
#
_cell.length_a   1.000
_cell.length_b   1.000
_cell.length_c   1.000
_cell.angle_alpha   90.00
_cell.angle_beta   90.00
_cell.angle_gamma   90.00
#
_symmetry.space_group_name_H-M   'P 1'
#
loop_
_entity.id
_entity.type
_entity.pdbx_description
1 polymer ?
#
loop_
_entity_poly.entity_id
_entity_poly.type
_entity_poly.pdbx_seq_one_letter_code
_entity_poly.pdbx_strand_id
1 'polypeptide(L)' 'MSQARHITLVHEQSEFAETRAAEKAEAARRGALAARAVASHSTGVDDCQALLTMLGLDAAAGKLVAESD' A
#
# COMPACT_ATOMS: atom_id res chain seq x y z
N MET A 1 42.04 -3.10 -22.25
CA MET A 1 41.70 -2.04 -21.28
C MET A 1 40.18 -1.94 -21.20
N SER A 2 39.54 -2.68 -20.31
CA SER A 2 38.07 -2.70 -20.19
C SER A 2 37.65 -1.54 -19.31
N GLN A 3 37.12 -0.47 -19.91
CA GLN A 3 36.59 0.66 -19.16
C GLN A 3 35.28 0.20 -18.50
N ALA A 4 35.37 -0.22 -17.24
CA ALA A 4 34.20 -0.46 -16.40
C ALA A 4 33.44 0.86 -16.30
N ARG A 5 32.29 0.93 -17.00
CA ARG A 5 31.34 2.02 -16.85
C ARG A 5 30.79 1.94 -15.43
N HIS A 6 31.46 2.62 -14.50
CA HIS A 6 30.89 2.94 -13.20
C HIS A 6 29.73 3.90 -13.46
N ILE A 7 28.56 3.33 -13.72
CA ILE A 7 27.30 4.00 -13.46
C ILE A 7 27.29 4.12 -11.95
N THR A 8 27.80 5.23 -11.44
CA THR A 8 27.32 5.76 -10.18
C THR A 8 25.82 5.86 -10.38
N LEU A 9 25.08 4.89 -9.82
CA LEU A 9 23.68 5.08 -9.46
C LEU A 9 23.72 6.19 -8.42
N VAL A 10 23.94 7.42 -8.90
CA VAL A 10 23.84 8.62 -8.10
C VAL A 10 22.44 8.49 -7.56
N HIS A 11 22.42 8.36 -6.25
CA HIS A 11 21.29 8.33 -5.39
C HIS A 11 20.60 9.70 -5.45
N GLU A 12 20.23 10.13 -6.66
CA GLU A 12 19.02 10.92 -6.88
C GLU A 12 17.92 10.10 -6.23
N GLN A 13 17.72 10.36 -4.94
CA GLN A 13 16.42 10.37 -4.31
C GLN A 13 15.59 11.33 -5.17
N SER A 14 15.16 10.77 -6.29
CA SER A 14 14.55 11.37 -7.45
C SER A 14 13.60 12.47 -7.00
N GLU A 15 13.49 13.57 -7.73
CA GLU A 15 12.43 14.59 -7.53
C GLU A 15 11.03 13.96 -7.35
N PHE A 16 10.85 12.72 -7.84
CA PHE A 16 9.66 11.90 -7.72
C PHE A 16 9.63 10.90 -6.55
N ALA A 17 10.67 10.81 -5.73
CA ALA A 17 10.76 9.88 -4.61
C ALA A 17 9.78 10.27 -3.50
N GLU A 18 9.73 11.57 -3.17
CA GLU A 18 8.77 12.13 -2.22
C GLU A 18 7.34 12.00 -2.72
N THR A 19 7.09 12.36 -3.98
CA THR A 19 5.75 12.22 -4.58
C THR A 19 5.31 10.76 -4.64
N ARG A 20 6.18 9.83 -5.05
CA ARG A 20 5.90 8.39 -5.01
C ARG A 20 5.64 7.88 -3.60
N ALA A 21 6.37 8.36 -2.60
CA ALA A 21 6.14 7.99 -1.22
C ALA A 21 4.77 8.50 -0.72
N ALA A 22 4.42 9.73 -1.05
CA ALA A 22 3.10 10.30 -0.76
C ALA A 22 1.97 9.52 -1.45
N GLU A 23 2.13 9.20 -2.74
CA GLU A 23 1.18 8.38 -3.50
C GLU A 23 1.02 6.98 -2.88
N LYS A 24 2.11 6.33 -2.48
CA LYS A 24 2.06 5.04 -1.78
C LYS A 24 1.36 5.14 -0.43
N ALA A 25 1.63 6.18 0.34
CA ALA A 25 0.97 6.41 1.63
C ALA A 25 -0.54 6.64 1.45
N GLU A 26 -0.93 7.38 0.42
CA GLU A 26 -2.33 7.62 0.09
C GLU A 26 -3.03 6.36 -0.41
N ALA A 27 -2.37 5.57 -1.26
CA ALA A 27 -2.87 4.27 -1.68
C ALA A 27 -3.08 3.33 -0.48
N ALA A 28 -2.15 3.32 0.48
CA ALA A 28 -2.29 2.54 1.71
C ALA A 28 -3.48 3.02 2.56
N ARG A 29 -3.66 4.34 2.73
CA ARG A 29 -4.82 4.91 3.42
C ARG A 29 -6.14 4.51 2.77
N ARG A 30 -6.25 4.63 1.45
CA ARG A 30 -7.46 4.23 0.70
C ARG A 30 -7.71 2.73 0.81
N GLY A 31 -6.66 1.92 0.74
CA GLY A 31 -6.75 0.47 0.93
C GLY A 31 -7.29 0.11 2.32
N ALA A 32 -6.83 0.80 3.36
CA ALA A 32 -7.32 0.60 4.72
C ALA A 32 -8.80 0.97 4.89
N LEU A 33 -9.23 2.11 4.31
CA LEU A 33 -10.65 2.52 4.32
C LEU A 33 -11.53 1.51 3.57
N ALA A 34 -11.07 1.05 2.41
CA ALA A 34 -11.78 0.03 1.63
C ALA A 34 -11.90 -1.29 2.41
N ALA A 35 -10.82 -1.75 3.04
CA ALA A 35 -10.84 -2.96 3.86
C ALA A 35 -11.83 -2.85 5.04
N ARG A 36 -11.91 -1.68 5.67
CA ARG A 36 -12.87 -1.40 6.75
C ARG A 36 -14.32 -1.39 6.23
N ALA A 37 -14.56 -0.80 5.07
CA ALA A 37 -15.87 -0.79 4.43
C ALA A 37 -16.34 -2.22 4.10
N VAL A 38 -15.45 -3.05 3.56
CA VAL A 38 -15.72 -4.48 3.30
C VAL A 38 -16.08 -5.19 4.61
N ALA A 39 -15.28 -5.03 5.66
CA ALA A 39 -15.57 -5.64 6.96
C ALA A 39 -16.91 -5.19 7.57
N SER A 40 -17.34 -3.95 7.29
CA SER A 40 -18.60 -3.38 7.79
C SER A 40 -19.83 -3.87 7.02
N HIS A 41 -19.64 -4.40 5.80
CA HIS A 41 -20.72 -4.81 4.90
C HIS A 41 -20.72 -6.30 4.58
N SER A 42 -19.66 -7.03 4.94
CA SER A 42 -19.58 -8.47 4.84
C SER A 42 -20.56 -9.16 5.81
N THR A 43 -21.07 -10.31 5.39
CA THR A 43 -22.02 -11.11 6.17
C THR A 43 -21.36 -12.01 7.22
N GLY A 44 -20.04 -12.19 7.14
CA GLY A 44 -19.25 -13.00 8.07
C GLY A 44 -17.76 -12.93 7.77
N VAL A 45 -16.95 -13.62 8.57
CA VAL A 45 -15.48 -13.60 8.45
C VAL A 45 -15.02 -14.20 7.12
N ASP A 46 -15.59 -15.33 6.70
CA ASP A 46 -15.20 -16.00 5.45
C ASP A 46 -15.56 -15.17 4.22
N ASP A 47 -16.73 -14.54 4.23
CA ASP A 47 -17.21 -13.62 3.19
C ASP A 47 -16.31 -12.37 3.12
N CYS A 48 -15.99 -11.78 4.26
CA CYS A 48 -15.04 -10.66 4.34
C CYS A 48 -13.67 -11.04 3.75
N GLN A 49 -13.13 -12.20 4.13
CA GLN A 49 -11.83 -12.69 3.65
C GLN A 49 -11.83 -12.89 2.13
N ALA A 50 -12.91 -13.47 1.58
CA ALA A 50 -13.08 -13.68 0.15
C ALA A 50 -13.14 -12.35 -0.62
N LEU A 51 -13.91 -11.38 -0.12
CA LEU A 51 -14.04 -10.06 -0.72
C LEU A 51 -12.72 -9.27 -0.68
N LEU A 52 -12.00 -9.29 0.44
CA LEU A 52 -10.68 -8.66 0.56
C LEU A 52 -9.69 -9.26 -0.43
N THR A 53 -9.66 -10.58 -0.55
CA THR A 53 -8.80 -11.30 -1.51
C THR A 53 -9.13 -10.91 -2.95
N MET A 54 -10.42 -10.86 -3.31
CA MET A 54 -10.88 -10.49 -4.65
C MET A 54 -10.49 -9.04 -5.01
N LEU A 55 -10.50 -8.14 -4.03
CA LEU A 55 -10.16 -6.73 -4.20
C LEU A 55 -8.65 -6.45 -4.07
N GLY A 56 -7.84 -7.47 -3.74
CA GLY A 56 -6.40 -7.30 -3.48
C GLY A 56 -6.11 -6.44 -2.25
N LEU A 57 -7.04 -6.40 -1.28
CA LEU A 57 -6.94 -5.64 -0.05
C LEU A 57 -6.43 -6.53 1.08
N ASP A 58 -5.60 -5.96 1.94
CA ASP A 58 -5.13 -6.64 3.14
C ASP A 58 -6.08 -6.36 4.31
N ALA A 59 -6.49 -7.42 5.01
CA ALA A 59 -7.26 -7.33 6.25
C ALA A 59 -6.52 -6.54 7.34
N ALA A 60 -5.18 -6.60 7.35
CA ALA A 60 -4.37 -5.84 8.30
C ALA A 60 -4.32 -4.34 7.96
N ALA A 61 -4.49 -3.95 6.69
CA ALA A 61 -4.51 -2.54 6.29
C ALA A 61 -5.65 -1.78 6.99
N GLY A 62 -6.84 -2.40 7.11
CA GLY A 62 -7.97 -1.79 7.81
C GLY A 62 -7.77 -1.58 9.32
N LYS A 63 -6.83 -2.32 9.95
CA LYS A 63 -6.51 -2.18 11.38
C LYS A 63 -5.63 -0.96 11.66
N LEU A 64 -4.70 -0.64 10.75
CA LEU A 64 -3.72 0.44 10.92
C LEU A 64 -4.37 1.83 11.04
N VAL A 65 -5.55 2.03 10.44
CA VAL A 65 -6.30 3.30 10.54
C VAL A 65 -7.02 3.44 11.88
N ALA A 66 -7.35 2.34 12.56
CA ALA A 66 -8.07 2.40 13.84
C ALA A 66 -7.17 2.74 15.05
N GLU A 67 -5.85 2.63 14.91
CA GLU A 67 -4.87 2.87 15.99
C GLU A 67 -4.19 4.25 15.89
N SER A 68 -4.54 5.05 14.88
CA SER A 68 -4.03 6.43 14.69
C SER A 68 -5.04 7.52 15.10
N ASP A 69 -6.11 7.16 15.81
CA ASP A 69 -7.12 8.09 16.37
C ASP A 69 -6.91 8.25 17.88
#